data_AF-A0A368B4W7-F1
#
_entry.id   AF-A0A368B4W7-F1
#
_cell.length_a   1.000
_cell.length_b   1.000
_cell.length_c   1.000
_cell.angle_alpha   90.00
_cell.angle_beta   90.00
_cell.angle_gamma   90.00
#
_symmetry.space_group_name_H-M   'P 1'
#
loop_
_entity.id
_entity.type
_entity.pdbx_description
1 polymer ?
#
loop_
_entity_poly.entity_id
_entity_poly.type
_entity_poly.pdbx_seq_one_letter_code
_entity_poly.pdbx_strand_id
1 'polypeptide(L)' 'DNNSSLDAGGANGPDGYAVFGKVIEGIEVVEKIEKVRVGPKTLRSLSPQGKLYASPNSNVPSENVIIRSISIIGN' A
#
# COMPACT_ATOMS: atom_id res chain seq x y z
N ASP A 1 4.93 -1.75 -17.62
CA ASP A 1 4.45 -1.27 -16.32
C ASP A 1 3.00 -0.80 -16.37
N ASN A 2 2.05 -1.71 -16.62
CA ASN A 2 0.63 -1.41 -16.44
C ASN A 2 -0.10 -2.67 -15.95
N ASN A 3 -0.98 -2.52 -14.96
CA ASN A 3 -1.86 -3.59 -14.51
C ASN A 3 -3.31 -3.20 -14.84
N SER A 4 -3.75 -3.58 -16.04
CA SER A 4 -5.07 -3.24 -16.58
C SER A 4 -6.24 -3.77 -15.75
N SER A 5 -6.00 -4.69 -14.81
CA SER A 5 -7.04 -5.15 -13.87
C SER A 5 -7.43 -4.12 -12.81
N LEU A 6 -6.66 -3.03 -12.68
CA LEU A 6 -6.94 -1.92 -11.75
C LEU A 6 -7.58 -0.71 -12.44
N ASP A 7 -7.75 -0.76 -13.77
CA ASP A 7 -8.39 0.30 -14.53
C ASP A 7 -9.90 0.31 -14.26
N ALA A 8 -10.48 1.51 -14.18
CA ALA A 8 -11.92 1.65 -14.00
C ALA A 8 -12.66 1.11 -15.24
N GLY A 9 -13.56 0.15 -15.06
CA GLY A 9 -14.24 -0.53 -16.16
C GLY A 9 -15.38 0.27 -16.82
N GLY A 10 -15.33 1.60 -16.78
CA GLY A 10 -16.38 2.49 -17.30
C GLY A 10 -17.69 2.41 -16.49
N ALA A 11 -18.81 2.80 -17.11
CA ALA A 11 -20.10 3.04 -16.43
C ALA A 11 -20.72 1.82 -15.69
N ASN A 12 -20.23 0.61 -15.92
CA ASN A 12 -20.73 -0.64 -15.30
C ASN A 12 -19.62 -1.57 -14.78
N GLY A 13 -18.38 -1.10 -14.69
CA GLY A 13 -17.24 -1.90 -14.22
C GLY A 13 -16.86 -1.61 -12.77
N PRO A 14 -15.98 -2.42 -12.15
CA PRO A 14 -15.48 -2.12 -10.82
C PRO A 14 -14.81 -0.73 -10.81
N ASP A 15 -15.01 0.01 -9.71
CA ASP A 15 -14.29 1.24 -9.45
C ASP A 15 -12.79 0.90 -9.43
N GLY A 16 -12.06 1.37 -10.44
CA GLY A 16 -10.62 1.19 -10.51
C GLY A 16 -9.89 1.95 -9.41
N TYR A 17 -8.56 1.84 -9.35
CA TYR A 17 -7.76 2.56 -8.36
C TYR A 17 -7.25 3.89 -8.93
N ALA A 18 -7.57 4.99 -8.26
CA ALA A 18 -7.11 6.32 -8.66
C ALA A 18 -5.58 6.45 -8.51
N VAL A 19 -4.87 6.63 -9.62
CA VAL A 19 -3.43 6.97 -9.62
C VAL A 19 -3.26 8.47 -9.43
N PHE A 20 -2.52 8.89 -8.40
CA PHE A 20 -2.34 10.32 -8.04
C PHE A 20 -0.87 10.76 -8.00
N GLY A 21 0.07 9.88 -8.33
CA GLY A 21 1.50 10.18 -8.29
C GLY A 21 2.35 9.05 -8.84
N LYS A 22 3.67 9.28 -8.88
CA LYS A 22 4.68 8.29 -9.29
C LYS A 22 5.95 8.45 -8.46
N VAL A 23 6.68 7.35 -8.28
CA VAL A 23 8.04 7.37 -7.73
C VAL A 23 8.96 7.99 -8.76
N ILE A 24 9.65 9.07 -8.41
CA ILE A 24 10.63 9.74 -9.31
C ILE A 24 12.08 9.34 -9.00
N GLU A 25 12.36 8.90 -7.77
CA GLU A 25 13.68 8.46 -7.31
C GLU A 25 13.51 7.33 -6.28
N GLY A 26 14.51 6.46 -6.14
CA GLY A 26 14.52 5.40 -5.13
C GLY A 26 13.68 4.16 -5.47
N ILE A 27 13.44 3.86 -6.75
CA ILE A 27 12.66 2.69 -7.16
C ILE A 27 13.31 1.37 -6.71
N GLU A 28 14.64 1.32 -6.65
CA GLU A 28 15.40 0.19 -6.14
C GLU A 28 15.17 -0.08 -4.65
N VAL A 29 14.74 0.93 -3.88
CA VAL A 29 14.31 0.75 -2.48
C VAL A 29 12.94 0.07 -2.44
N VAL A 30 12.03 0.43 -3.34
CA VAL A 30 10.71 -0.23 -3.48
C VAL A 30 10.89 -1.71 -3.82
N GLU A 31 11.76 -2.03 -4.78
CA GLU A 31 12.06 -3.43 -5.17
C GLU A 31 12.70 -4.25 -4.04
N LYS A 32 13.49 -3.60 -3.16
CA LYS A 32 14.02 -4.26 -1.96
C LYS A 32 12.93 -4.54 -0.93
N ILE A 33 12.01 -3.60 -0.73
CA ILE A 33 10.87 -3.74 0.19
C ILE A 33 9.94 -4.87 -0.28
N GLU A 34 9.69 -4.98 -1.58
CA GLU A 34 8.85 -6.04 -2.16
C GLU A 34 9.34 -7.47 -1.79
N LYS A 35 10.66 -7.64 -1.66
CA LYS A 35 11.31 -8.94 -1.44
C LYS A 35 11.49 -9.31 0.04
N VAL A 36 11.05 -8.48 0.99
CA VAL A 36 11.22 -8.78 2.42
C VAL A 36 10.41 -10.00 2.84
N ARG A 37 10.88 -10.75 3.84
CA ARG A 37 10.14 -11.90 4.37
C ARG A 37 8.82 -11.44 4.99
N VAL A 38 7.70 -11.98 4.52
CA VAL A 38 6.35 -11.71 5.07
C VAL A 38 5.76 -12.93 5.77
N GLY A 39 4.74 -12.70 6.58
CA GLY A 39 3.93 -13.74 7.20
C GLY A 39 2.62 -13.20 7.77
N PRO A 40 1.72 -14.08 8.20
CA PRO A 40 0.45 -13.67 8.78
C PRO A 40 0.65 -12.99 10.15
N LYS A 41 -0.05 -11.87 10.39
CA LYS A 41 -0.06 -11.17 11.68
C LYS A 41 -1.42 -10.52 11.93
N THR A 42 -1.90 -10.60 13.17
CA THR A 42 -3.08 -9.86 13.61
C THR A 42 -2.69 -8.41 13.90
N LEU A 43 -3.29 -7.45 13.19
CA LEU A 43 -3.05 -6.02 13.36
C LEU A 43 -4.27 -5.32 13.94
N ARG A 44 -4.08 -4.11 14.48
CA ARG A 44 -5.17 -3.21 14.88
C ARG A 44 -5.58 -2.37 13.69
N SER A 45 -6.63 -2.79 12.98
CA SER A 45 -7.17 -2.09 11.82
C SER A 45 -8.31 -1.15 12.23
N LEU A 46 -8.53 -0.12 11.43
CA LEU A 46 -9.64 0.83 11.59
C LEU A 46 -10.81 0.39 10.70
N SER A 47 -12.01 0.27 11.26
CA SER A 47 -13.22 -0.01 10.47
C SER A 47 -13.67 1.24 9.71
N PRO A 48 -14.55 1.11 8.70
CA PRO A 48 -15.15 2.28 8.02
C PRO A 48 -15.88 3.25 8.97
N GLN A 49 -16.32 2.77 10.14
CA GLN A 49 -16.97 3.55 11.18
C GLN A 49 -15.97 4.14 12.20
N GLY A 50 -14.67 4.05 11.94
CA GLY A 50 -13.62 4.60 12.80
C GLY A 50 -13.33 3.77 14.05
N LYS A 51 -13.82 2.54 14.16
CA LYS A 51 -13.57 1.67 15.33
C LYS A 51 -12.36 0.79 15.09
N LEU A 52 -11.46 0.72 16.07
CA LEU A 52 -10.34 -0.24 16.04
C LEU A 52 -10.83 -1.67 16.28
N TYR A 53 -10.30 -2.61 15.50
CA TYR A 53 -10.55 -4.04 15.67
C TYR A 53 -9.30 -4.88 15.34
N ALA A 54 -9.25 -6.10 15.85
CA ALA A 54 -8.21 -7.07 15.51
C ALA A 54 -8.51 -7.68 14.13
N SER A 55 -7.60 -7.48 13.18
CA SER A 55 -7.76 -7.95 11.80
C SER A 55 -6.64 -8.93 11.42
N PRO A 56 -6.95 -10.13 10.90
CA PRO A 56 -5.94 -11.02 10.34
C PRO A 56 -5.40 -10.48 9.00
N ASN A 57 -4.09 -10.37 8.86
CA ASN A 57 -3.43 -9.90 7.62
C ASN A 57 -2.34 -10.89 7.21
N SER A 58 -2.31 -11.32 5.95
CA SER A 58 -1.48 -12.47 5.51
C SER A 58 -0.04 -12.12 5.11
N ASN A 59 0.21 -10.91 4.60
CA ASN A 59 1.49 -10.52 3.99
C ASN A 59 2.16 -9.39 4.77
N VAL A 60 2.30 -9.55 6.09
CA VAL A 60 2.94 -8.53 6.93
C VAL A 60 4.44 -8.79 7.00
N PRO A 61 5.31 -7.79 6.76
CA PRO A 61 6.76 -7.95 6.94
C PRO A 61 7.10 -8.51 8.32
N SER A 62 8.01 -9.50 8.35
CA SER A 62 8.49 -10.10 9.60
C SER A 62 9.22 -9.08 10.46
N GLU A 63 10.00 -8.21 9.80
CA GLU A 63 10.65 -7.05 10.38
C GLU A 63 9.97 -5.77 9.87
N ASN A 64 9.78 -4.78 10.75
CA ASN A 64 9.06 -3.56 10.39
C ASN A 64 9.83 -2.74 9.33
N VAL A 65 9.17 -2.43 8.21
CA VAL A 65 9.63 -1.42 7.25
C VAL A 65 9.05 -0.07 7.68
N ILE A 66 9.90 0.81 8.22
CA ILE A 66 9.45 2.04 8.91
C ILE A 66 9.68 3.26 8.03
N ILE A 67 8.61 4.00 7.73
CA ILE A 67 8.71 5.38 7.24
C ILE A 67 9.07 6.26 8.43
N ARG A 68 10.32 6.77 8.46
CA ARG A 68 10.85 7.52 9.62
C ARG A 68 10.40 8.97 9.67
N SER A 69 10.29 9.60 8.50
CA SER A 69 9.90 11.01 8.34
C SER A 69 9.31 11.21 6.95
N ILE A 70 8.44 12.21 6.83
CA ILE A 70 7.89 12.69 5.56
C ILE A 70 8.19 14.18 5.47
N SER A 71 8.61 14.65 4.31
CA SER A 71 8.90 16.06 4.06
C SER A 71 8.38 16.44 2.68
N ILE A 72 7.74 17.59 2.58
CA ILE A 72 7.37 18.20 1.30
C ILE A 72 8.61 18.96 0.83
N ILE A 73 9.11 18.62 -0.36
CA ILE A 73 10.27 19.27 -0.96
C ILE A 73 9.75 20.20 -2.07
N GLY A 74 9.94 21.51 -1.90
CA GLY A 74 9.38 22.56 -2.77
C GLY A 74 8.38 23.45 -2.03
N ASN A 75 8.21 24.68 -2.54
CA ASN A 75 7.16 25.62 -2.10
C ASN A 75 5.88 25.43 -2.90
#